data_AF-A0A3D5JAM7-F1
#
_entry.id   AF-A0A3D5JAM7-F1
#
_cell.length_a   1.000
_cell.length_b   1.000
_cell.length_c   1.000
_cell.angle_alpha   90.00
_cell.angle_beta   90.00
_cell.angle_gamma   90.00
#
_symmetry.space_group_name_H-M   'P 1'
#
loop_
_entity.id
_entity.type
_entity.pdbx_description
1 polymer ?
#
loop_
_entity_poly.entity_id
_entity_poly.type
_entity_poly.pdbx_seq_one_letter_code
_entity_poly.pdbx_strand_id
1 'polypeptide(L)' 'MKEALGNLLSNPRSAHFITLQNGLGNGEQVAAYVGIDQTVESVSITPAEFIKPGEVGPAGRSEIWMFVANG' A
#
# COMPACT_ATOMS: atom_id res chain seq x y z
N MET A 1 -4.67 -2.88 -9.87
CA MET A 1 -5.29 -2.58 -8.56
C MET A 1 -6.65 -3.25 -8.43
N LYS A 2 -7.60 -2.99 -9.34
CA LYS A 2 -8.96 -3.56 -9.33
C LYS A 2 -9.07 -5.09 -9.21
N GLU A 3 -8.28 -5.86 -9.95
CA GLU A 3 -8.29 -7.34 -9.82
C GLU A 3 -7.72 -7.83 -8.48
N ALA A 4 -6.69 -7.19 -7.95
CA ALA A 4 -6.07 -7.57 -6.69
C ALA A 4 -7.00 -7.30 -5.49
N LEU A 5 -7.73 -6.17 -5.50
CA LEU A 5 -8.74 -5.88 -4.48
C LEU A 5 -10.01 -6.72 -4.66
N GLY A 6 -10.36 -7.12 -5.89
CA GLY A 6 -11.51 -7.98 -6.16
C GLY A 6 -11.40 -9.40 -5.58
N ASN A 7 -10.17 -9.88 -5.32
CA ASN A 7 -9.90 -11.17 -4.70
C ASN A 7 -9.82 -11.13 -3.17
N LEU A 8 -10.09 -9.98 -2.55
CA LEU A 8 -10.09 -9.91 -1.09
C LEU A 8 -11.21 -10.77 -0.51
N LEU A 9 -10.89 -11.48 0.59
CA LEU A 9 -11.87 -12.19 1.38
C LEU A 9 -13.03 -11.25 1.71
N SER A 10 -14.26 -11.73 1.54
CA SER A 10 -15.50 -10.95 1.59
C SER A 10 -15.80 -10.23 2.91
N ASN A 11 -14.91 -10.33 3.90
CA ASN A 11 -15.03 -9.66 5.18
C ASN A 11 -13.64 -9.42 5.82
N PRO A 12 -12.88 -8.40 5.38
CA PRO A 12 -11.64 -8.01 6.02
C PRO A 12 -11.96 -7.20 7.29
N ARG A 13 -12.70 -7.80 8.24
CA ARG A 13 -12.98 -7.15 9.52
C ARG A 13 -11.65 -6.93 10.23
N SER A 14 -11.31 -5.65 10.40
CA SER A 14 -10.17 -5.12 11.14
C SER A 14 -8.80 -5.06 10.43
N ALA A 15 -8.75 -5.05 9.09
CA ALA A 15 -7.48 -4.78 8.38
C ALA A 15 -7.39 -3.32 7.90
N HIS A 16 -6.18 -2.74 7.97
CA HIS A 16 -5.83 -1.50 7.29
C HIS A 16 -5.09 -1.79 5.99
N PHE A 17 -5.33 -0.96 4.97
CA PHE A 17 -4.72 -1.04 3.65
C PHE A 17 -3.77 0.13 3.49
N ILE A 18 -2.49 -0.17 3.28
CA ILE A 18 -1.45 0.82 3.09
C ILE A 18 -1.06 0.83 1.61
N THR A 19 -1.18 1.99 0.96
CA THR A 19 -0.62 2.19 -0.37
C THR A 19 0.74 2.88 -0.28
N LEU A 20 1.77 2.24 -0.85
CA LEU A 20 3.15 2.76 -0.94
C LEU A 20 3.54 3.13 -2.38
N GLN A 21 2.58 3.08 -3.31
CA GLN A 21 2.85 3.31 -4.73
C GLN A 21 3.03 4.80 -5.00
N ASN A 22 4.06 5.14 -5.77
CA ASN A 22 4.23 6.48 -6.31
C ASN A 22 3.04 6.84 -7.22
N GLY A 23 2.66 8.13 -7.20
CA GLY A 23 1.56 8.66 -8.00
C GLY A 23 0.38 9.14 -7.15
N LEU A 24 -0.42 10.04 -7.73
CA LEU A 24 -1.62 10.60 -7.10
C LEU A 24 -2.84 9.73 -7.43
N GLY A 25 -3.86 9.71 -6.56
CA GLY A 25 -5.11 9.00 -6.82
C GLY A 25 -5.15 7.56 -6.31
N ASN A 26 -4.08 7.08 -5.66
CA ASN A 26 -4.00 5.69 -5.20
C ASN A 26 -4.82 5.47 -3.93
N GLY A 27 -4.82 6.42 -2.98
CA GLY A 27 -5.62 6.34 -1.77
C GLY A 27 -7.11 6.31 -2.08
N GLU A 28 -7.58 7.18 -2.97
CA GLU A 28 -8.97 7.25 -3.41
C GLU A 28 -9.41 5.95 -4.10
N GLN A 29 -8.53 5.37 -4.93
CA GLN A 29 -8.79 4.08 -5.55
C GLN A 29 -8.86 2.94 -4.55
N VAL A 30 -8.06 2.93 -3.49
CA VAL A 30 -8.12 1.90 -2.44
C VAL A 30 -9.36 2.12 -1.57
N ALA A 31 -9.60 3.35 -1.14
CA ALA A 31 -10.73 3.74 -0.30
C ALA A 31 -12.09 3.43 -0.95
N ALA A 32 -12.20 3.53 -2.28
CA ALA A 32 -13.41 3.15 -3.02
C ALA A 32 -13.79 1.66 -2.87
N TYR A 33 -12.85 0.78 -2.47
CA TYR A 33 -13.10 -0.65 -2.29
C TYR A 33 -13.14 -1.07 -0.82
N VAL A 34 -12.30 -0.46 0.05
CA VAL A 34 -12.14 -0.91 1.44
C VAL A 34 -12.68 0.10 2.47
N GLY A 35 -13.14 1.27 2.02
CA GLY A 35 -13.56 2.36 2.89
C GLY A 35 -12.42 3.26 3.34
N ILE A 36 -12.73 4.53 3.57
CA ILE A 36 -11.76 5.55 3.93
C ILE A 36 -11.10 5.27 5.29
N ASP A 37 -11.88 4.80 6.28
CA ASP A 37 -11.40 4.49 7.64
C ASP A 37 -10.38 3.34 7.68
N GLN A 38 -10.35 2.52 6.62
CA GLN A 38 -9.41 1.41 6.48
C GLN A 38 -8.23 1.73 5.57
N THR A 39 -8.16 2.95 5.00
CA THR A 39 -7.14 3.32 4.02
C THR A 39 -6.07 4.23 4.63
N VAL A 40 -4.81 3.90 4.36
CA VAL A 40 -3.64 4.66 4.76
C VAL A 40 -2.82 4.98 3.53
N GLU A 41 -2.57 6.26 3.31
CA GLU A 41 -1.66 6.74 2.27
C GLU A 41 -0.25 6.81 2.84
N SER A 42 0.75 6.45 2.05
CA SER A 42 2.11 6.43 2.54
C SER A 42 3.13 6.78 1.47
N VAL A 43 4.21 7.39 1.93
CA VAL A 43 5.38 7.70 1.11
C VAL A 43 6.54 6.88 1.66
N SER A 44 7.17 6.08 0.81
CA SER A 44 8.31 5.24 1.16
C SER A 44 9.54 5.68 0.38
N ILE A 45 10.67 5.80 1.07
CA ILE A 45 11.98 5.97 0.44
C ILE A 45 12.74 4.63 0.47
N THR A 46 12.07 3.49 0.73
CA THR A 46 12.74 2.21 1.03
C THR A 46 13.45 1.67 -0.21
N PRO A 47 14.80 1.68 -0.28
CA PRO A 47 15.50 1.21 -1.45
C PRO A 47 15.72 -0.31 -1.30
N ALA A 48 15.00 -1.11 -2.08
CA ALA A 48 15.27 -2.54 -2.20
C ALA A 48 15.64 -2.85 -3.66
N GLU A 49 16.76 -3.54 -3.86
CA GLU A 49 17.18 -3.98 -5.20
C GLU A 49 16.62 -5.38 -5.47
N PHE A 50 15.92 -5.53 -6.59
CA PHE A 50 15.46 -6.84 -7.05
C PHE A 50 16.57 -7.51 -7.87
N ILE A 51 17.05 -8.67 -7.41
CA ILE A 51 18.09 -9.44 -8.10
C ILE A 51 17.46 -10.53 -8.96
N LYS A 52 16.66 -11.41 -8.32
CA LYS A 52 15.92 -12.49 -8.99
C LYS A 52 14.75 -12.96 -8.10
N PRO A 53 13.80 -13.79 -8.60
CA PRO A 53 12.73 -14.30 -7.77
C PRO A 53 13.26 -15.00 -6.51
N GLY A 54 12.81 -14.54 -5.34
CA GLY A 54 13.27 -15.03 -4.04
C GLY A 54 14.58 -14.44 -3.52
N GLU A 55 15.21 -13.50 -4.24
CA GLU A 55 16.47 -12.85 -3.84
C GLU A 55 16.39 -11.32 -4.00
N VAL A 56 16.73 -10.61 -2.93
CA VAL A 56 16.75 -9.15 -2.85
C VAL A 56 18.10 -8.67 -2.32
N GLY A 57 18.59 -7.55 -2.84
CA GLY A 57 19.80 -6.91 -2.39
C GLY A 57 19.61 -6.20 -1.04
N PRO A 58 20.70 -5.94 -0.29
CA PRO A 58 20.62 -5.23 0.98
C PRO A 58 20.12 -3.79 0.78
N ALA A 59 19.08 -3.44 1.55
CA ALA A 59 18.56 -2.08 1.65
C ALA A 59 19.31 -1.29 2.72
N GLY A 60 19.66 -0.03 2.42
CA GLY A 60 20.07 0.93 3.45
C GLY A 60 18.92 1.28 4.40
N ARG A 61 19.19 2.07 5.43
CA ARG A 61 18.13 2.59 6.31
C ARG A 61 17.19 3.50 5.51
N SER A 62 15.89 3.36 5.73
CA SER A 62 14.89 4.22 5.14
C SER A 62 13.74 4.52 6.08
N GLU A 63 12.93 5.51 5.71
CA GLU A 63 11.75 5.96 6.44
C GLU A 63 10.50 5.79 5.56
N ILE A 64 9.39 5.48 6.23
CA ILE A 64 8.07 5.43 5.63
C ILE A 64 7.20 6.41 6.43
N TRP A 65 6.63 7.40 5.75
CA TRP A 65 5.65 8.31 6.34
C TRP A 65 4.26 7.83 6.01
N MET A 66 3.40 7.77 7.03
CA MET A 66 2.03 7.26 6.91
C MET A 66 1.04 8.37 7.27
N PHE A 67 0.00 8.49 6.47
CA PHE A 67 -1.07 9.48 6.62
C PHE A 67 -2.42 8.75 6.60
N VAL A 68 -3.33 9.16 7.48
CA VAL A 68 -4.72 8.72 7.39
C VAL A 68 -5.29 9.28 6.09
N ALA A 69 -5.95 8.44 5.30
CA ALA A 69 -6.57 8.89 4.07
C ALA A 69 -7.68 9.91 4.39
N ASN A 70 -7.59 11.09 3.78
CA ASN A 70 -8.59 12.15 3.89
C ASN A 70 -9.28 12.21 2.53
N GLY A 71 -10.51 11.70 2.45
CA GLY A 71 -11.26 11.56 1.20
C GLY A 71 -11.58 12.89 0.51
#